data_AF-A0AA96KIP5-F1
#
_entry.id   AF-A0AA96KIP5-F1
#
_cell.length_a   1.000
_cell.length_b   1.000
_cell.length_c   1.000
_cell.angle_alpha   90.00
_cell.angle_beta   90.00
_cell.angle_gamma   90.00
#
_symmetry.space_group_name_H-M   'P 1'
#
loop_
_entity.id
_entity.type
_entity.pdbx_description
1 polymer ?
#
loop_
_entity_poly.entity_id
_entity_poly.type
_entity_poly.pdbx_seq_one_letter_code
_entity_poly.pdbx_strand_id
1 'polypeptide(L)'
;MAINKKGSRKIVVDDSEFRWRATGNDGWISVVIWPVENENSRYVGSVGYHSKLEQIGDGWHRAVEQILITNRVIQAVISHYGVKRIIENNGQVNIGPLEEIIDINLAKRVDLRR
;
A
#
# COMPACT_ATOMS: atom_id res chain seq x y z
N MET A 1 11.61 3.99 -17.82
CA MET A 1 10.94 5.09 -17.10
C MET A 1 11.62 5.30 -15.75
N ALA A 2 12.30 6.45 -15.57
CA ALA A 2 12.98 6.79 -14.31
C ALA A 2 11.99 6.85 -13.12
N ILE A 3 12.43 6.40 -11.94
CA ILE A 3 11.59 6.42 -10.74
C ILE A 3 11.59 7.83 -10.16
N ASN A 4 10.43 8.47 -10.19
CA ASN A 4 10.22 9.70 -9.44
C ASN A 4 10.16 9.37 -7.94
N LYS A 5 11.23 9.72 -7.20
CA LYS A 5 11.36 9.51 -5.75
C LYS A 5 10.53 10.50 -4.93
N LYS A 6 9.95 11.55 -5.53
CA LYS A 6 9.13 12.54 -4.83
C LYS A 6 7.89 11.87 -4.24
N GLY A 7 7.64 12.11 -2.95
CA GLY A 7 6.51 11.52 -2.22
C GLY A 7 6.69 10.05 -1.84
N SER A 8 7.85 9.42 -2.13
CA SER A 8 8.16 8.08 -1.64
C SER A 8 8.67 8.11 -0.19
N ARG A 9 8.35 7.05 0.54
CA ARG A 9 8.81 6.79 1.91
C ARG A 9 9.85 5.67 1.87
N LYS A 10 10.69 5.62 2.90
CA LYS A 10 11.72 4.59 3.09
C LYS A 10 11.31 3.61 4.19
N ILE A 11 11.73 2.37 4.06
CA ILE A 11 11.62 1.33 5.09
C ILE A 11 12.79 0.35 4.93
N VAL A 12 13.27 -0.20 6.04
CA VAL A 12 14.26 -1.27 6.05
C VAL A 12 13.56 -2.55 6.51
N VAL A 13 13.73 -3.63 5.76
CA VAL A 13 13.18 -4.97 6.07
C VAL A 13 14.29 -5.98 5.82
N ASP A 14 14.62 -6.79 6.82
CA ASP A 14 15.73 -7.76 6.80
C ASP A 14 17.03 -7.17 6.22
N ASP A 15 17.48 -6.05 6.83
CA ASP A 15 18.67 -5.27 6.45
C ASP A 15 18.69 -4.71 5.01
N SER A 16 17.59 -4.85 4.28
CA SER A 16 17.44 -4.38 2.91
C SER A 16 16.60 -3.10 2.86
N GLU A 17 17.09 -2.06 2.18
CA GLU A 17 16.37 -0.79 2.05
C GLU A 17 15.36 -0.84 0.90
N PHE A 18 14.11 -0.51 1.22
CA PHE A 18 13.03 -0.36 0.26
C PHE A 18 12.50 1.07 0.25
N ARG A 19 11.91 1.42 -0.89
CA ARG A 19 11.05 2.59 -1.02
C ARG A 19 9.65 2.16 -1.39
N TRP A 20 8.69 2.95 -0.94
CA TRP A 20 7.31 2.75 -1.32
C TRP A 20 6.59 4.09 -1.49
N ARG A 21 5.51 4.09 -2.26
CA ARG A 21 4.60 5.22 -2.39
C ARG A 21 3.16 4.73 -2.45
N ALA A 22 2.26 5.54 -1.94
CA ALA A 22 0.83 5.35 -2.06
C ALA A 22 0.24 6.57 -2.78
N THR A 23 -0.56 6.34 -3.81
CA THR A 23 -1.27 7.36 -4.56
C THR A 23 -2.76 7.05 -4.50
N GLY A 24 -3.55 7.96 -3.95
CA GLY A 24 -5.02 7.86 -3.97
C GLY A 24 -5.58 8.23 -5.34
N ASN A 25 -6.62 7.53 -5.75
CA ASN A 25 -7.51 7.86 -6.87
C ASN A 25 -8.97 7.63 -6.42
N ASP A 26 -9.96 8.01 -7.23
CA ASP A 26 -11.39 7.91 -6.89
C ASP A 26 -11.81 6.46 -6.56
N GLY A 27 -11.76 6.10 -5.27
CA GLY A 27 -12.20 4.81 -4.74
C GLY A 27 -11.08 3.80 -4.39
N TRP A 28 -9.82 4.04 -4.75
CA TRP A 28 -8.70 3.15 -4.40
C TRP A 28 -7.38 3.88 -4.14
N ILE A 29 -6.46 3.21 -3.46
CA ILE A 29 -5.08 3.64 -3.24
C ILE A 29 -4.17 2.66 -3.97
N SER A 30 -3.38 3.15 -4.92
CA SER A 30 -2.33 2.36 -5.55
C SER A 30 -1.04 2.44 -4.73
N VAL A 31 -0.46 1.29 -4.41
CA VAL A 31 0.81 1.17 -3.69
C VAL A 31 1.86 0.63 -4.64
N VAL A 32 3.03 1.27 -4.65
CA VAL A 32 4.21 0.77 -5.37
C VAL A 32 5.36 0.61 -4.39
N ILE A 33 6.00 -0.56 -4.39
CA ILE A 33 7.14 -0.92 -3.56
C ILE A 33 8.31 -1.31 -4.47
N TRP A 34 9.51 -0.84 -4.16
CA TRP A 34 10.73 -1.23 -4.88
C TRP A 34 11.96 -1.21 -3.95
N PRO A 35 12.91 -2.13 -4.14
CA PRO A 35 14.18 -2.11 -3.41
C PRO A 35 15.07 -0.97 -3.92
N VAL A 36 15.88 -0.39 -3.04
CA VAL A 36 16.81 0.70 -3.40
C VAL A 36 17.94 0.21 -4.30
N GLU A 37 18.41 -1.01 -4.07
CA GLU A 37 19.48 -1.63 -4.85
C GLU A 37 19.04 -2.11 -6.25
N ASN A 38 17.74 -2.34 -6.45
CA ASN A 38 17.17 -2.70 -7.75
C ASN A 38 15.87 -1.94 -8.04
N GLU A 39 16.03 -0.70 -8.50
CA GLU A 39 14.92 0.15 -8.92
C GLU A 39 14.10 -0.43 -10.09
N ASN A 40 14.63 -1.37 -10.87
CA ASN A 40 13.87 -2.00 -11.96
C ASN A 40 12.83 -3.00 -11.44
N SER A 41 12.94 -3.47 -10.20
CA SER A 41 11.94 -4.32 -9.57
C SER A 41 10.82 -3.47 -8.95
N ARG A 42 9.57 -3.74 -9.33
CA ARG A 42 8.41 -3.02 -8.80
C ARG A 42 7.30 -3.97 -8.45
N TYR A 43 6.82 -3.86 -7.23
CA TYR A 43 5.63 -4.56 -6.76
C TYR A 43 4.50 -3.53 -6.65
N VAL A 44 3.42 -3.75 -7.40
CA VAL A 44 2.32 -2.80 -7.53
C VAL A 44 1.04 -3.47 -7.07
N GLY A 45 0.42 -2.92 -6.04
CA GLY A 45 -0.86 -3.38 -5.51
C GLY A 45 -1.85 -2.24 -5.37
N SER A 46 -3.08 -2.56 -5.05
CA SER A 46 -4.14 -1.60 -4.76
C SER A 46 -4.87 -1.95 -3.49
N VAL A 47 -5.50 -0.97 -2.87
CA VAL A 47 -6.42 -1.19 -1.76
C VAL A 47 -7.62 -0.27 -1.91
N GLY A 48 -8.80 -0.71 -1.50
CA GLY A 48 -9.99 0.14 -1.46
C GLY A 48 -9.74 1.41 -0.63
N TYR A 49 -10.24 2.56 -1.07
CA TYR A 49 -10.09 3.80 -0.32
C TYR A 49 -11.06 3.87 0.87
N HIS A 50 -12.23 3.23 0.74
CA HIS A 50 -13.28 3.20 1.75
C HIS A 50 -13.39 1.80 2.35
N SER A 51 -13.01 1.66 3.62
CA SER A 51 -13.23 0.39 4.35
C SER A 51 -14.68 0.25 4.83
N LYS A 52 -15.43 1.36 4.94
CA LYS A 52 -16.80 1.37 5.44
C LYS A 52 -17.58 2.57 4.91
N LEU A 53 -18.71 2.31 4.28
CA LEU A 53 -19.73 3.29 3.95
C LEU A 53 -20.88 3.11 4.94
N GLU A 54 -21.22 4.16 5.69
CA GLU A 54 -22.40 4.18 6.55
C GLU A 54 -23.53 4.94 5.83
N GLN A 55 -24.71 4.34 5.79
CA GLN A 55 -25.89 4.98 5.24
C GLN A 55 -26.37 6.06 6.21
N ILE A 56 -26.43 7.31 5.75
CA ILE A 56 -26.81 8.48 6.55
C ILE A 56 -28.20 9.04 6.16
N GLY A 57 -28.87 8.43 5.18
CA GLY A 57 -30.22 8.78 4.73
C GLY A 57 -30.62 8.05 3.45
N ASP A 58 -31.81 8.34 2.92
CA ASP A 58 -32.31 7.74 1.67
C ASP A 58 -31.37 8.06 0.49
N GLY A 59 -30.59 7.06 0.06
CA GLY A 59 -29.64 7.14 -1.04
C GLY A 59 -28.24 7.70 -0.69
N TRP A 60 -28.03 8.19 0.54
CA TRP A 60 -26.78 8.86 0.92
C TRP A 60 -25.89 7.98 1.80
N HIS A 61 -24.63 7.85 1.39
CA HIS A 61 -23.61 7.11 2.12
C HIS A 61 -22.46 8.04 2.50
N ARG A 62 -22.01 7.94 3.76
CA ARG A 62 -20.81 8.62 4.25
C ARG A 62 -19.69 7.60 4.36
N ALA A 63 -18.50 7.97 3.90
CA ALA A 63 -17.29 7.21 4.22
C ALA A 63 -16.87 7.49 5.67
N VAL A 64 -16.76 6.43 6.48
CA VAL A 64 -16.50 6.55 7.93
C VAL A 64 -15.11 6.06 8.31
N GLU A 65 -14.49 5.23 7.47
CA GLU A 65 -13.14 4.72 7.68
C GLU A 65 -12.27 4.98 6.45
N GLN A 66 -11.10 5.60 6.68
CA GLN A 66 -10.07 5.77 5.67
C GLN A 66 -8.92 4.80 5.93
N ILE A 67 -8.49 4.11 4.88
CA ILE A 67 -7.33 3.22 4.94
C ILE A 67 -6.05 4.06 4.80
N LEU A 68 -5.15 3.93 5.76
CA LEU A 68 -3.85 4.58 5.72
C LEU A 68 -2.77 3.54 5.44
N ILE A 69 -2.07 3.68 4.31
CA ILE A 69 -0.88 2.86 4.05
C ILE A 69 0.23 3.32 5.00
N THR A 70 0.71 2.41 5.84
CA THR A 70 1.78 2.65 6.82
C THR A 70 2.98 1.75 6.56
N ASN A 71 4.11 2.04 7.19
CA ASN A 71 5.28 1.14 7.13
C ASN A 71 4.95 -0.29 7.59
N ARG A 72 4.01 -0.46 8.55
CA ARG A 72 3.58 -1.78 9.01
C ARG A 72 2.90 -2.59 7.90
N VAL A 73 2.02 -1.95 7.12
CA VAL A 73 1.38 -2.55 5.93
C VAL A 73 2.43 -2.96 4.91
N ILE A 74 3.36 -2.05 4.60
CA ILE A 74 4.39 -2.31 3.60
C ILE A 74 5.35 -3.41 4.04
N GLN A 75 5.73 -3.43 5.32
CA GLN A 75 6.55 -4.50 5.90
C GLN A 75 5.84 -5.85 5.75
N ALA A 76 4.55 -5.94 6.08
CA ALA A 76 3.79 -7.18 5.92
C ALA A 76 3.75 -7.67 4.46
N VAL A 77 3.58 -6.77 3.50
CA VAL A 77 3.65 -7.10 2.07
C VAL A 77 5.05 -7.61 1.68
N ILE A 78 6.11 -6.92 2.10
CA ILE A 78 7.50 -7.33 1.80
C ILE A 78 7.79 -8.70 2.42
N SER A 79 7.40 -8.91 3.68
CA SER A 79 7.59 -10.18 4.38
C SER A 79 6.79 -11.33 3.73
N HIS A 80 5.59 -11.07 3.20
CA HIS A 80 4.79 -12.07 2.50
C HIS A 80 5.47 -12.58 1.21
N TYR A 81 6.02 -11.67 0.40
CA TYR A 81 6.68 -12.05 -0.85
C TYR A 81 8.14 -12.48 -0.69
N GLY A 82 8.78 -12.03 0.38
CA GLY A 82 10.19 -12.26 0.68
C GLY A 82 11.12 -11.22 0.03
N VAL A 83 12.04 -10.68 0.83
CA VAL A 83 13.03 -9.66 0.43
C VAL A 83 13.82 -10.08 -0.80
N LYS A 84 14.41 -11.28 -0.77
CA LYS A 84 15.21 -11.83 -1.88
C LYS A 84 14.45 -11.85 -3.20
N ARG A 85 13.19 -12.31 -3.19
CA ARG A 85 12.35 -12.42 -4.39
C ARG A 85 12.07 -11.05 -4.99
N ILE A 86 11.81 -10.04 -4.15
CA ILE A 86 11.56 -8.68 -4.60
C ILE A 86 12.83 -8.08 -5.20
N ILE A 87 14.00 -8.31 -4.60
CA ILE A 87 15.28 -7.79 -5.09
C ILE A 87 15.67 -8.43 -6.43
N GLU A 88 15.52 -9.74 -6.57
CA GLU A 88 15.94 -10.49 -7.76
C GLU A 88 14.96 -10.33 -8.94
N ASN A 89 13.76 -9.79 -8.71
CA ASN A 89 12.78 -9.56 -9.76
C ASN A 89 13.26 -8.48 -10.75
N ASN A 90 12.83 -8.60 -12.01
CA ASN A 90 13.12 -7.62 -13.04
C ASN A 90 11.83 -7.20 -13.74
N GLY A 91 11.45 -5.93 -13.55
CA GLY A 91 10.21 -5.38 -14.07
C GLY A 91 9.10 -5.28 -13.02
N GLN A 92 7.86 -5.17 -13.49
CA GLN A 92 6.70 -4.91 -12.66
C GLN A 92 5.90 -6.18 -12.39
N VAL A 93 5.69 -6.47 -11.11
CA VAL A 93 4.78 -7.50 -10.61
C VAL A 93 3.52 -6.83 -10.09
N ASN A 94 2.37 -7.19 -10.65
CA ASN A 94 1.08 -6.80 -10.09
C ASN A 94 0.69 -7.80 -9.00
N ILE A 95 0.58 -7.32 -7.77
CA ILE A 95 0.25 -8.12 -6.59
C ILE A 95 -1.24 -8.07 -6.22
N GLY A 96 -2.05 -7.36 -7.01
CA GLY A 96 -3.50 -7.31 -6.82
C GLY A 96 -3.94 -6.53 -5.57
N PRO A 97 -5.13 -6.85 -5.04
CA PRO A 97 -5.68 -6.21 -3.84
C PRO A 97 -4.85 -6.56 -2.61
N LEU A 98 -4.37 -5.55 -1.89
CA LEU A 98 -3.60 -5.74 -0.66
C LEU A 98 -4.46 -6.36 0.45
N GLU A 99 -5.79 -6.22 0.40
CA GLU A 99 -6.71 -6.86 1.36
C GLU A 99 -6.62 -8.39 1.37
N GLU A 100 -6.15 -9.00 0.28
CA GLU A 100 -5.98 -10.46 0.18
C GLU A 100 -4.67 -10.94 0.83
N ILE A 101 -3.70 -10.03 1.02
CA ILE A 101 -2.34 -10.34 1.46
C ILE A 101 -2.15 -9.99 2.94
N ILE A 102 -2.82 -8.94 3.41
CA ILE A 102 -2.65 -8.40 4.74
C ILE A 102 -4.00 -8.15 5.43
N ASP A 103 -4.02 -8.32 6.76
CA ASP A 103 -5.15 -7.86 7.55
C ASP A 103 -5.19 -6.33 7.55
N ILE A 104 -6.10 -5.78 6.75
CA ILE A 104 -6.28 -4.34 6.60
C ILE A 104 -6.75 -3.65 7.88
N ASN A 105 -7.25 -4.40 8.88
CA ASN A 105 -7.56 -3.83 10.19
C ASN A 105 -6.32 -3.24 10.86
N LEU A 106 -5.10 -3.69 10.49
CA LEU A 106 -3.84 -3.10 10.91
C LEU A 106 -3.55 -1.72 10.27
N ALA A 107 -4.26 -1.38 9.20
CA ALA A 107 -4.14 -0.14 8.43
C ALA A 107 -5.26 0.87 8.73
N LYS A 108 -6.24 0.49 9.56
CA LYS A 108 -7.39 1.34 9.88
C LYS A 108 -6.96 2.45 10.83
N ARG A 109 -7.35 3.67 10.47
CA ARG A 109 -7.40 4.79 11.40
C ARG A 109 -8.87 5.12 11.62
N VAL A 110 -9.36 4.92 12.85
CA VAL A 110 -10.69 5.41 13.23
C VAL A 110 -10.60 6.93 13.29
N ASP A 111 -11.36 7.62 12.44
CA ASP A 111 -11.46 9.08 12.52
C ASP A 111 -12.35 9.44 13.71
N LEU A 112 -11.72 9.67 14.87
CA LEU A 112 -12.41 9.99 16.13
C LEU A 112 -12.91 11.43 16.20
N ARG A 113 -12.97 12.16 15.08
CA ARG A 113 -13.49 13.53 15.05
C ARG A 113 -15.02 13.52 15.13
N ARG A 114 -15.49 13.48 16.38
CA ARG A 114 -16.80 13.97 16.83
C ARG A 114 -16.85 15.49 16.76
#